data_AF-A0A3D3S2M8-F1
#
_entry.id   AF-A0A3D3S2M8-F1
#
_cell.length_a   1.000
_cell.length_b   1.000
_cell.length_c   1.000
_cell.angle_alpha   90.00
_cell.angle_beta   90.00
_cell.angle_gamma   90.00
#
_symmetry.space_group_name_H-M   'P 1'
#
loop_
_entity.id
_entity.type
_entity.pdbx_description
1 polymer ?
#
loop_
_entity_poly.entity_id
_entity_poly.type
_entity_poly.pdbx_seq_one_letter_code
_entity_poly.pdbx_strand_id
1 'polypeptide(L)' 'VHMIETINKLNRVSRQLFQQLGREPTPEELAVKMEMAEDKIRKVLKIA' A
#
# COMPACT_ATOMS: atom_id res chain seq x y z
N VAL A 1 -17.55 3.47 -2.04
CA VAL A 1 -17.41 4.84 -1.51
C VAL A 1 -16.05 5.13 -0.85
N HIS A 2 -15.21 4.15 -0.50
CA HIS A 2 -13.87 4.48 0.05
C HIS A 2 -12.67 3.85 -0.68
N MET A 3 -12.76 3.66 -2.00
CA MET A 3 -11.57 3.34 -2.81
C MET A 3 -10.50 4.45 -2.71
N ILE A 4 -10.92 5.72 -2.71
CA ILE A 4 -10.02 6.87 -2.55
C ILE A 4 -9.34 6.87 -1.16
N GLU A 5 -10.06 6.54 -0.09
CA GLU A 5 -9.44 6.42 1.24
C GLU A 5 -8.42 5.28 1.32
N THR A 6 -8.71 4.18 0.63
CA THR A 6 -7.80 3.03 0.55
C THR A 6 -6.53 3.43 -0.18
N ILE A 7 -6.64 4.15 -1.30
CA ILE A 7 -5.49 4.69 -2.05
C ILE A 7 -4.68 5.66 -1.18
N ASN A 8 -5.35 6.58 -0.48
CA ASN A 8 -4.67 7.55 0.38
C ASN A 8 -3.94 6.89 1.55
N LYS A 9 -4.56 5.89 2.19
CA LYS A 9 -3.89 5.06 3.22
C LYS A 9 -2.70 4.30 2.64
N LEU A 10 -2.86 3.65 1.48
CA LEU A 10 -1.79 2.91 0.82
C LEU A 10 -0.60 3.80 0.49
N ASN A 11 -0.86 4.98 -0.09
CA ASN A 11 0.17 5.97 -0.38
C ASN A 11 0.89 6.48 0.87
N ARG A 12 0.18 6.62 1.99
CA ARG A 12 0.79 7.02 3.27
C ARG A 12 1.68 5.92 3.83
N VAL A 13 1.21 4.69 3.87
CA VAL A 13 1.96 3.52 4.36
C VAL A 13 3.17 3.24 3.48
N SER A 14 3.01 3.33 2.16
CA SER A 14 4.10 3.16 1.18
C SER A 14 5.22 4.17 1.40
N ARG A 15 4.90 5.46 1.55
CA ARG A 15 5.91 6.48 1.87
C ARG A 15 6.60 6.25 3.21
N GLN A 16 5.87 5.84 4.24
CA GLN A 16 6.47 5.52 5.54
C GLN A 16 7.44 4.34 5.44
N LEU A 17 7.06 3.26 4.76
CA LEU A 17 7.94 2.12 4.56
C LEU A 17 9.14 2.48 3.68
N PHE A 18 8.94 3.29 2.64
CA PHE A 18 10.04 3.77 1.80
C PHE A 18 11.09 4.54 2.61
N GLN A 19 10.66 5.45 3.49
CA GLN A 19 11.57 6.18 4.38
C GLN A 19 12.26 5.27 5.40
N GLN A 20 11.58 4.25 5.91
CA GLN A 20 12.15 3.31 6.89
C GLN A 20 13.12 2.30 6.27
N LEU A 21 12.79 1.78 5.09
CA LEU A 21 13.54 0.72 4.41
C LEU A 21 14.62 1.27 3.46
N GLY A 22 14.53 2.55 3.07
CA GLY A 22 15.40 3.14 2.06
C GLY A 22 15.21 2.58 0.64
N ARG A 23 14.13 1.83 0.42
CA ARG A 23 13.77 1.19 -0.86
C ARG A 23 12.25 1.13 -1.02
N GLU A 24 11.78 0.88 -2.23
CA GLU A 24 10.34 0.67 -2.45
C GLU A 24 9.83 -0.56 -1.68
N PRO A 25 8.73 -0.41 -0.92
CA PRO A 25 8.13 -1.52 -0.21
C PRO A 25 7.45 -2.49 -1.18
N THR A 26 7.52 -3.78 -0.85
CA THR A 26 6.85 -4.83 -1.61
C THR A 26 5.33 -4.83 -1.35
N PRO A 27 4.52 -5.38 -2.27
CA PRO A 27 3.08 -5.53 -2.06
C PRO A 27 2.73 -6.35 -0.81
N GLU A 28 3.54 -7.35 -0.46
CA GLU A 28 3.38 -8.16 0.76
C GLU A 28 3.60 -7.33 2.03
N GLU A 29 4.65 -6.51 2.09
CA GLU A 29 4.91 -5.63 3.24
C GLU A 29 3.79 -4.60 3.42
N LEU A 30 3.29 -4.04 2.31
CA LEU A 30 2.13 -3.14 2.31
C LEU A 30 0.87 -3.86 2.78
N ALA A 31 0.64 -5.11 2.34
CA ALA A 31 -0.50 -5.93 2.72
C ALA A 31 -0.52 -6.22 4.22
N VAL A 32 0.62 -6.63 4.78
CA VAL A 32 0.78 -6.87 6.22
C VAL A 32 0.51 -5.60 7.01
N LYS A 33 1.07 -4.46 6.59
CA LYS A 33 0.93 -3.19 7.33
C LYS A 33 -0.44 -2.55 7.18
N MET A 34 -1.15 -2.84 6.09
CA MET A 34 -2.53 -2.40 5.87
C MET A 34 -3.57 -3.39 6.41
N GLU A 35 -3.15 -4.56 6.91
CA GLU A 35 -4.04 -5.66 7.34
C GLU A 35 -5.05 -6.06 6.26
N MET A 36 -4.58 -6.06 5.00
CA MET A 36 -5.40 -6.35 3.82
C MET A 36 -4.75 -7.43 2.98
N ALA A 37 -5.54 -8.17 2.21
CA ALA A 37 -5.01 -9.13 1.27
C ALA A 37 -4.13 -8.45 0.20
N GLU A 38 -2.98 -9.06 -0.09
CA GLU A 38 -2.02 -8.58 -1.10
C GLU A 38 -2.67 -8.38 -2.48
N ASP A 39 -3.62 -9.25 -2.84
CA ASP A 39 -4.37 -9.15 -4.10
C ASP A 39 -5.12 -7.81 -4.21
N LYS A 40 -5.63 -7.27 -3.10
CA LYS A 40 -6.26 -5.94 -3.07
C LYS A 40 -5.24 -4.82 -3.27
N ILE A 41 -4.07 -4.92 -2.62
CA ILE A 41 -2.96 -3.95 -2.80
C ILE A 41 -2.54 -3.91 -4.27
N ARG A 42 -2.32 -5.08 -4.88
CA ARG A 42 -1.95 -5.21 -6.31
C ARG A 42 -3.00 -4.62 -7.24
N LYS A 43 -4.29 -4.84 -6.96
CA LYS A 43 -5.39 -4.24 -7.73
C LYS A 43 -5.38 -2.71 -7.64
N VAL A 44 -5.16 -2.16 -6.45
CA VAL A 44 -5.11 -0.70 -6.25
C VAL A 44 -3.89 -0.10 -6.96
N LEU A 45 -2.72 -0.74 -6.86
CA LEU A 45 -1.50 -0.31 -7.56
C LEU A 45 -1.63 -0.33 -9.09
N LYS A 46 -2.45 -1.22 -9.65
CA LYS A 46 -2.69 -1.27 -11.11
C LYS A 46 -3.63 -0.19 -11.63
N ILE A 47 -4.43 0.43 -10.76
CA ILE A 47 -5.44 1.42 -11.13
C ILE A 47 -4.89 2.86 -10.95
N ALA A 48 -3.88 3.03 -10.09
CA ALA A 48 -3.24 4.30 -9.80
C ALA A 48 -2.21 4.71 -10.88
#